data_AF-A0A195BQ90-F1
#
_entry.id   AF-A0A195BQ90-F1
#
_cell.length_a   1.000
_cell.length_b   1.000
_cell.length_c   1.000
_cell.angle_alpha   90.00
_cell.angle_beta   90.00
_cell.angle_gamma   90.00
#
_symmetry.space_group_name_H-M   'P 1'
#
loop_
_entity.id
_entity.type
_entity.pdbx_description
1 polymer ?
#
loop_
_entity_poly.entity_id
_entity_poly.type
_entity_poly.pdbx_seq_one_letter_code
_entity_poly.pdbx_strand_id
1 'polypeptide(L)'
;ARDESPTRSEIQRCLGTTLAQVLFDYSHQEAMKLLDSVPAKLSRQLCCALQDSQLKADRRMMETWMKKQKILKLYLHSDILALGEEELKKFQAEIEAVTQKKLRDEFAEECHRFEAEKRFIIRSNADEIHTKYEEYFKTTQQEFTEKLQVELMNIDAKRSKELQEVIIKTQMDTTQNVLRKIRPQMNWVVTSLYNELEQTRQAQKEKMIVDFNNIIRKQYLKFDAIIKEIENKKMEELHDQRHELEIQNVINIIYTFFVEKLRSSLQLQIINKYFEEKIKSLHELIAKQEETINTMSEKITKYRNKNKMLQEKIDALTKEFQKFINFAFNTLPEHADFLLPLDLFSVNSTNKKDSKHKKSDK
;
A
#
# COMPACT_ATOMS: atom_id res chain seq x y z
N ALA A 1 -112.87 57.54 33.97
CA ALA A 1 -113.46 57.82 35.29
C ALA A 1 -113.29 59.30 35.58
N ARG A 2 -114.07 59.90 36.49
CA ARG A 2 -113.70 61.21 37.06
C ARG A 2 -112.73 60.94 38.20
N ASP A 3 -111.57 61.59 38.19
CA ASP A 3 -110.68 61.59 39.35
C ASP A 3 -111.27 62.52 40.40
N GLU A 4 -111.94 61.95 41.40
CA GLU A 4 -112.32 62.65 42.61
C GLU A 4 -111.16 62.52 43.61
N SER A 5 -110.58 63.66 43.99
CA SER A 5 -109.49 63.73 44.96
C SER A 5 -109.93 63.12 46.30
N PRO A 6 -109.14 62.21 46.92
CA PRO A 6 -109.54 61.56 48.17
C PRO A 6 -109.66 62.60 49.29
N THR A 7 -110.74 62.52 50.06
CA THR A 7 -110.98 63.47 51.16
C THR A 7 -110.10 63.18 52.37
N ARG A 8 -109.86 64.21 53.20
CA ARG A 8 -109.04 64.13 54.42
C ARG A 8 -109.40 62.94 55.33
N SER A 9 -110.69 62.64 55.43
CA SER A 9 -111.28 61.53 56.19
C SER A 9 -110.85 60.15 55.67
N GLU A 10 -110.75 59.99 54.36
CA GLU A 10 -110.42 58.72 53.69
C GLU A 10 -108.92 58.43 53.80
N ILE A 11 -108.09 59.45 53.61
CA ILE A 11 -106.63 59.38 53.83
C ILE A 11 -106.33 58.94 55.27
N GLN A 12 -107.02 59.53 56.26
CA GLN A 12 -106.85 59.20 57.67
C GLN A 12 -107.33 57.78 58.02
N ARG A 13 -108.34 57.26 57.32
CA ARG A 13 -108.82 55.87 57.49
C ARG A 13 -107.87 54.83 56.88
N CYS A 14 -107.20 55.15 55.77
CA CYS A 14 -106.33 54.21 55.06
C CYS A 14 -104.89 54.16 55.60
N LEU A 15 -104.34 55.29 56.09
CA LEU A 15 -102.96 55.38 56.58
C LEU A 15 -102.84 55.33 58.11
N GLY A 16 -103.95 55.45 58.84
CA GLY A 16 -103.95 55.59 60.29
C GLY A 16 -103.65 57.02 60.75
N THR A 17 -104.18 57.38 61.92
CA THR A 17 -104.18 58.76 62.44
C THR A 17 -102.79 59.38 62.58
N THR A 18 -101.81 58.61 63.05
CA THR A 18 -100.42 59.09 63.25
C THR A 18 -99.68 59.35 61.94
N LEU A 19 -99.83 58.48 60.94
CA LEU A 19 -99.10 58.60 59.67
C LEU A 19 -99.73 59.66 58.76
N ALA A 20 -101.06 59.76 58.76
CA ALA A 20 -101.78 60.83 58.07
C ALA A 20 -101.41 62.21 58.62
N GLN A 21 -101.22 62.36 59.94
CA GLN A 21 -100.84 63.63 60.55
C GLN A 21 -99.45 64.12 60.08
N VAL A 22 -98.45 63.25 60.02
CA VAL A 22 -97.11 63.60 59.49
C VAL A 22 -97.20 64.02 58.02
N LEU A 23 -98.03 63.35 57.23
CA LEU A 23 -98.27 63.71 55.81
C LEU A 23 -98.92 65.09 55.68
N PHE A 24 -99.84 65.43 56.58
CA PHE A 24 -100.47 66.75 56.65
C PHE A 24 -99.47 67.85 57.07
N ASP A 25 -98.70 67.61 58.13
CA ASP A 25 -97.79 68.60 58.73
C ASP A 25 -96.59 68.96 57.82
N TYR A 26 -96.22 68.07 56.88
CA TYR A 26 -95.15 68.28 55.90
C TYR A 26 -95.63 68.60 54.47
N SER A 27 -96.93 68.81 54.25
CA SER A 27 -97.49 69.09 52.91
C SER A 27 -97.57 70.58 52.56
N HIS A 28 -97.46 70.91 51.26
CA HIS A 28 -97.48 72.30 50.79
C HIS A 28 -98.83 72.97 51.05
N GLN A 29 -98.83 74.23 51.46
CA GLN A 29 -100.02 74.95 51.98
C GLN A 29 -101.16 75.10 50.94
N GLU A 30 -100.88 74.90 49.66
CA GLU A 30 -101.86 74.90 48.56
C GLU A 30 -102.49 73.53 48.31
N ALA A 31 -101.76 72.44 48.58
CA ALA A 31 -102.33 71.08 48.54
C ALA A 31 -103.40 70.88 49.63
N MET A 32 -103.20 71.51 50.80
CA MET A 32 -104.19 71.59 51.87
C MET A 32 -105.52 72.21 51.43
N LYS A 33 -105.48 73.29 50.63
CA LYS A 33 -106.70 74.00 50.19
C LYS A 33 -107.57 73.19 49.22
N LEU A 34 -107.01 72.17 48.56
CA LEU A 34 -107.76 71.29 47.67
C LEU A 34 -108.58 70.23 48.44
N LEU A 35 -108.13 69.83 49.63
CA LEU A 35 -108.75 68.75 50.43
C LEU A 35 -110.01 69.17 51.20
N ASP A 36 -110.23 70.47 51.42
CA ASP A 36 -111.35 71.03 52.21
C ASP A 36 -112.48 71.63 51.33
N SER A 37 -112.58 71.26 50.04
CA SER A 37 -113.52 71.86 49.08
C SER A 37 -114.90 71.16 49.05
N VAL A 38 -115.84 71.66 49.85
CA VAL A 38 -117.26 71.25 49.86
C VAL A 38 -118.00 71.82 48.63
N PRO A 39 -118.84 71.03 47.91
CA PRO A 39 -119.52 71.50 46.71
C PRO A 39 -120.73 72.41 47.02
N ALA A 40 -120.59 73.71 46.78
CA ALA A 40 -121.69 74.67 46.83
C ALA A 40 -122.64 74.51 45.64
N LYS A 41 -123.92 74.18 45.90
CA LYS A 41 -124.96 74.13 44.86
C LYS A 41 -125.41 75.53 44.45
N LEU A 42 -125.38 75.79 43.14
CA LEU A 42 -126.15 76.86 42.51
C LEU A 42 -127.67 76.63 42.67
N SER A 43 -128.40 77.68 43.00
CA SER A 43 -129.74 77.90 42.42
C SER A 43 -129.92 79.38 42.06
N ARG A 44 -130.64 79.61 40.96
CA ARG A 44 -130.65 80.86 40.20
C ARG A 44 -132.06 81.47 40.25
N GLN A 45 -132.14 82.74 39.85
CA GLN A 45 -133.24 83.40 39.10
C GLN A 45 -134.40 84.16 39.80
N LEU A 46 -134.42 85.46 39.41
CA LEU A 46 -135.52 86.23 38.78
C LEU A 46 -136.46 87.15 39.57
N CYS A 47 -136.64 88.33 38.93
CA CYS A 47 -137.82 89.17 38.78
C CYS A 47 -138.28 90.13 39.90
N CYS A 48 -137.89 91.39 39.70
CA CYS A 48 -138.79 92.51 39.34
C CYS A 48 -140.25 92.51 39.85
N ALA A 49 -140.58 93.51 40.66
CA ALA A 49 -141.78 94.33 40.47
C ALA A 49 -141.53 95.76 40.99
N LEU A 50 -142.11 96.75 40.32
CA LEU A 50 -142.02 98.18 40.61
C LEU A 50 -143.47 98.75 40.59
N GLN A 51 -143.71 99.84 41.32
CA GLN A 51 -144.84 100.77 41.14
C GLN A 51 -146.24 100.26 41.58
N ASP A 52 -147.20 101.11 41.99
CA ASP A 52 -147.18 102.54 42.37
C ASP A 52 -148.45 102.91 43.19
N SER A 53 -148.65 104.23 43.42
CA SER A 53 -149.87 104.94 43.84
C SER A 53 -150.03 105.12 45.37
N GLN A 54 -150.52 106.25 45.89
CA GLN A 54 -150.96 107.53 45.30
C GLN A 54 -150.82 108.60 46.43
N LEU A 55 -150.42 109.87 46.24
CA LEU A 55 -151.23 110.97 45.68
C LEU A 55 -150.46 112.33 45.76
N LYS A 56 -150.84 113.26 44.86
CA LYS A 56 -150.70 114.75 44.90
C LYS A 56 -149.39 115.49 44.49
N ALA A 57 -149.59 116.34 43.46
CA ALA A 57 -149.15 117.75 43.31
C ALA A 57 -147.74 118.13 42.79
N ASP A 58 -147.61 118.19 41.46
CA ASP A 58 -147.28 119.39 40.67
C ASP A 58 -146.10 120.31 41.09
N ARG A 59 -144.92 119.74 41.35
CA ARG A 59 -143.64 120.48 41.20
C ARG A 59 -142.47 119.68 40.63
N ARG A 60 -142.68 118.42 40.17
CA ARG A 60 -141.59 117.46 39.90
C ARG A 60 -141.14 117.27 38.44
N MET A 61 -141.84 117.76 37.42
CA MET A 61 -141.53 117.39 36.02
C MET A 61 -140.12 117.80 35.53
N MET A 62 -139.54 118.88 36.05
CA MET A 62 -138.24 119.39 35.58
C MET A 62 -137.04 118.55 36.06
N GLU A 63 -137.11 117.94 37.25
CA GLU A 63 -136.02 117.11 37.80
C GLU A 63 -135.92 115.73 37.13
N THR A 64 -137.05 115.19 36.63
CA THR A 64 -137.12 113.83 36.10
C THR A 64 -136.31 113.65 34.82
N TRP A 65 -136.17 114.71 34.01
CA TRP A 65 -135.45 114.66 32.74
C TRP A 65 -133.93 114.61 32.95
N MET A 66 -133.40 115.46 33.84
CA MET A 66 -131.98 115.46 34.24
C MET A 66 -131.53 114.12 34.87
N LYS A 67 -132.41 113.45 35.62
CA LYS A 67 -132.13 112.11 36.18
C LYS A 67 -132.00 111.05 35.09
N LYS A 68 -132.87 111.05 34.06
CA LYS A 68 -132.81 110.09 32.95
C LYS A 68 -131.50 110.20 32.15
N GLN A 69 -130.98 111.40 31.91
CA GLN A 69 -129.73 111.59 31.17
C GLN A 69 -128.50 111.09 31.95
N LYS A 70 -128.48 111.25 33.29
CA LYS A 70 -127.43 110.66 34.16
C LYS A 70 -127.47 109.13 34.17
N ILE A 71 -128.67 108.53 34.17
CA ILE A 71 -128.83 107.07 34.14
C ILE A 71 -128.30 106.49 32.83
N LEU A 72 -128.63 107.09 31.68
CA LEU A 72 -128.12 106.60 30.39
C LEU A 72 -126.58 106.66 30.30
N LYS A 73 -125.98 107.73 30.85
CA LYS A 73 -124.52 107.88 30.90
C LYS A 73 -123.85 106.83 31.80
N LEU A 74 -124.51 106.42 32.90
CA LEU A 74 -124.03 105.34 33.77
C LEU A 74 -124.09 103.97 33.11
N TYR A 75 -125.17 103.64 32.38
CA TYR A 75 -125.27 102.39 31.63
C TYR A 75 -124.19 102.29 30.55
N LEU A 76 -124.03 103.33 29.71
CA LEU A 76 -122.94 103.39 28.73
C LEU A 76 -121.54 103.23 29.35
N HIS A 77 -121.32 103.80 30.54
CA HIS A 77 -120.04 103.63 31.23
C HIS A 77 -119.84 102.20 31.76
N SER A 78 -120.91 101.56 32.23
CA SER A 78 -120.90 100.16 32.68
C SER A 78 -120.64 99.20 31.54
N ASP A 79 -121.27 99.42 30.38
CA ASP A 79 -121.12 98.56 29.21
C ASP A 79 -119.70 98.67 28.60
N ILE A 80 -119.14 99.89 28.56
CA ILE A 80 -117.74 100.12 28.15
C ILE A 80 -116.75 99.46 29.13
N LEU A 81 -117.01 99.51 30.44
CA LEU A 81 -116.17 98.84 31.43
C LEU A 81 -116.27 97.32 31.34
N ALA A 82 -117.47 96.76 31.10
CA ALA A 82 -117.68 95.33 30.91
C ALA A 82 -116.98 94.81 29.64
N LEU A 83 -117.09 95.54 28.51
CA LEU A 83 -116.33 95.26 27.29
C LEU A 83 -114.82 95.34 27.52
N GLY A 84 -114.35 96.35 28.25
CA GLY A 84 -112.95 96.48 28.63
C GLY A 84 -112.45 95.33 29.50
N GLU A 85 -113.26 94.85 30.45
CA GLU A 85 -112.93 93.71 31.31
C GLU A 85 -112.96 92.37 30.54
N GLU A 86 -113.89 92.19 29.61
CA GLU A 86 -113.95 91.00 28.75
C GLU A 86 -112.73 90.94 27.81
N GLU A 87 -112.37 92.07 27.19
CA GLU A 87 -111.23 92.13 26.28
C GLU A 87 -109.89 92.03 27.02
N LEU A 88 -109.78 92.61 28.22
CA LEU A 88 -108.62 92.40 29.11
C LEU A 88 -108.45 90.92 29.47
N LYS A 89 -109.55 90.20 29.77
CA LYS A 89 -109.51 88.76 30.06
C LYS A 89 -109.13 87.92 28.85
N LYS A 90 -109.59 88.27 27.64
CA LYS A 90 -109.14 87.60 26.40
C LYS A 90 -107.65 87.83 26.17
N PHE A 91 -107.19 89.08 26.26
CA PHE A 91 -105.78 89.43 26.08
C PHE A 91 -104.88 88.76 27.11
N GLN A 92 -105.32 88.69 28.38
CA GLN A 92 -104.60 87.97 29.43
C GLN A 92 -104.56 86.46 29.16
N ALA A 93 -105.69 85.84 28.77
CA ALA A 93 -105.72 84.41 28.41
C ALA A 93 -104.87 84.10 27.17
N GLU A 94 -104.80 85.00 26.19
CA GLU A 94 -103.93 84.88 25.02
C GLU A 94 -102.44 84.99 25.42
N ILE A 95 -102.07 85.97 26.25
CA ILE A 95 -100.70 86.09 26.79
C ILE A 95 -100.32 84.85 27.60
N GLU A 96 -101.20 84.35 28.47
CA GLU A 96 -100.97 83.15 29.26
C GLU A 96 -100.82 81.92 28.35
N ALA A 97 -101.67 81.75 27.34
CA ALA A 97 -101.57 80.66 26.37
C ALA A 97 -100.28 80.72 25.54
N VAL A 98 -99.89 81.90 25.04
CA VAL A 98 -98.65 82.12 24.28
C VAL A 98 -97.43 81.86 25.16
N THR A 99 -97.42 82.35 26.40
CA THR A 99 -96.31 82.18 27.35
C THR A 99 -96.18 80.72 27.80
N GLN A 100 -97.30 80.05 28.09
CA GLN A 100 -97.30 78.63 28.46
C GLN A 100 -96.95 77.73 27.26
N LYS A 101 -97.30 78.12 26.03
CA LYS A 101 -96.81 77.45 24.83
C LYS A 101 -95.29 77.65 24.68
N LYS A 102 -94.80 78.88 24.74
CA LYS A 102 -93.35 79.19 24.64
C LYS A 102 -92.52 78.43 25.68
N LEU A 103 -92.98 78.37 26.93
CA LEU A 103 -92.33 77.58 28.00
C LEU A 103 -92.33 76.07 27.71
N ARG A 104 -93.41 75.52 27.12
CA ARG A 104 -93.44 74.11 26.70
C ARG A 104 -92.51 73.82 25.52
N ASP A 105 -92.48 74.72 24.54
CA ASP A 105 -91.62 74.60 23.36
C ASP A 105 -90.13 74.72 23.76
N GLU A 106 -89.76 75.70 24.60
CA GLU A 106 -88.41 75.86 25.17
C GLU A 106 -87.98 74.65 26.02
N PHE A 107 -88.89 74.09 26.84
CA PHE A 107 -88.62 72.89 27.62
C PHE A 107 -88.41 71.65 26.72
N ALA A 108 -89.22 71.50 25.67
CA ALA A 108 -89.07 70.40 24.71
C ALA A 108 -87.75 70.50 23.93
N GLU A 109 -87.35 71.71 23.50
CA GLU A 109 -86.02 71.93 22.91
C GLU A 109 -84.89 71.55 23.86
N GLU A 110 -84.97 71.92 25.14
CA GLU A 110 -83.95 71.60 26.14
C GLU A 110 -83.87 70.08 26.39
N CYS A 111 -85.01 69.38 26.48
CA CYS A 111 -85.03 67.92 26.54
C CYS A 111 -84.39 67.28 25.30
N HIS A 112 -84.65 67.81 24.10
CA HIS A 112 -84.03 67.31 22.87
C HIS A 112 -82.52 67.59 22.82
N ARG A 113 -82.05 68.77 23.30
CA ARG A 113 -80.62 69.08 23.46
C ARG A 113 -79.95 68.08 24.40
N PHE A 114 -80.51 67.87 25.59
CA PHE A 114 -79.96 66.95 26.59
C PHE A 114 -79.95 65.49 26.11
N GLU A 115 -80.99 65.03 25.39
CA GLU A 115 -80.97 63.71 24.76
C GLU A 115 -79.90 63.58 23.67
N ALA A 116 -79.71 64.61 22.85
CA ALA A 116 -78.68 64.61 21.80
C ALA A 116 -77.27 64.58 22.40
N GLU A 117 -77.02 65.38 23.45
CA GLU A 117 -75.75 65.39 24.18
C GLU A 117 -75.48 64.04 24.85
N LYS A 118 -76.47 63.46 25.54
CA LYS A 118 -76.36 62.10 26.11
C LYS A 118 -76.00 61.06 25.03
N ARG A 119 -76.65 61.10 23.86
CA ARG A 119 -76.34 60.19 22.74
C ARG A 119 -74.93 60.44 22.18
N PHE A 120 -74.48 61.69 22.11
CA PHE A 120 -73.13 62.06 21.67
C PHE A 120 -72.06 61.54 22.64
N ILE A 121 -72.21 61.78 23.94
CA ILE A 121 -71.28 61.29 24.98
C ILE A 121 -71.19 59.76 24.96
N ILE A 122 -72.34 59.06 24.85
CA ILE A 122 -72.36 57.59 24.76
C ILE A 122 -71.59 57.08 23.53
N ARG A 123 -71.76 57.73 22.36
CA ARG A 123 -71.01 57.38 21.14
C ARG A 123 -69.52 57.65 21.31
N SER A 124 -69.15 58.84 21.76
CA SER A 124 -67.74 59.22 21.98
C SER A 124 -67.02 58.25 22.93
N ASN A 125 -67.66 57.83 24.03
CA ASN A 125 -67.10 56.81 24.91
C ASN A 125 -67.00 55.43 24.25
N ALA A 126 -68.01 55.03 23.46
CA ALA A 126 -67.98 53.75 22.75
C ALA A 126 -66.85 53.71 21.71
N ASP A 127 -66.65 54.79 20.96
CA ASP A 127 -65.61 54.94 19.95
C ASP A 127 -64.20 54.97 20.60
N GLU A 128 -64.03 55.67 21.73
CA GLU A 128 -62.77 55.67 22.49
C GLU A 128 -62.44 54.27 23.05
N ILE A 129 -63.43 53.56 23.60
CA ILE A 129 -63.27 52.18 24.07
C ILE A 129 -62.92 51.26 22.90
N HIS A 130 -63.62 51.38 21.77
CA HIS A 130 -63.36 50.54 20.59
C HIS A 130 -61.94 50.78 20.04
N THR A 131 -61.49 52.03 19.99
CA THR A 131 -60.14 52.40 19.54
C THR A 131 -59.07 51.75 20.44
N LYS A 132 -59.21 51.89 21.77
CA LYS A 132 -58.28 51.26 22.74
C LYS A 132 -58.21 49.75 22.62
N TYR A 133 -59.36 49.08 22.44
CA TYR A 133 -59.38 47.64 22.22
C TYR A 133 -58.79 47.24 20.87
N GLU A 134 -59.02 48.02 19.80
CA GLU A 134 -58.43 47.74 18.49
C GLU A 134 -56.91 47.89 18.49
N GLU A 135 -56.37 48.92 19.14
CA GLU A 135 -54.92 49.08 19.38
C GLU A 135 -54.34 47.92 20.21
N TYR A 136 -55.03 47.51 21.28
CA TYR A 136 -54.64 46.36 22.10
C TYR A 136 -54.63 45.05 21.29
N PHE A 137 -55.66 44.82 20.46
CA PHE A 137 -55.73 43.65 19.58
C PHE A 137 -54.62 43.66 18.53
N LYS A 138 -54.35 44.78 17.86
CA LYS A 138 -53.24 44.93 16.90
C LYS A 138 -51.89 44.65 17.56
N THR A 139 -51.64 45.24 18.73
CA THR A 139 -50.41 45.04 19.50
C THR A 139 -50.22 43.57 19.89
N THR A 140 -51.27 42.95 20.45
CA THR A 140 -51.25 41.53 20.86
C THR A 140 -51.06 40.60 19.66
N GLN A 141 -51.70 40.90 18.52
CA GLN A 141 -51.53 40.13 17.27
C GLN A 141 -50.11 40.24 16.71
N GLN A 142 -49.50 41.43 16.78
CA GLN A 142 -48.11 41.62 16.36
C GLN A 142 -47.15 40.86 17.29
N GLU A 143 -47.26 41.01 18.61
CA GLU A 143 -46.46 40.24 19.57
C GLU A 143 -46.57 38.73 19.36
N PHE A 144 -47.78 38.22 19.09
CA PHE A 144 -48.01 36.81 18.84
C PHE A 144 -47.33 36.37 17.53
N THR A 145 -47.39 37.19 16.49
CA THR A 145 -46.74 36.93 15.19
C THR A 145 -45.22 36.90 15.32
N GLU A 146 -44.63 37.85 16.06
CA GLU A 146 -43.19 37.90 16.34
C GLU A 146 -42.73 36.67 17.15
N LYS A 147 -43.47 36.30 18.21
CA LYS A 147 -43.20 35.08 18.99
C LYS A 147 -43.28 33.82 18.12
N LEU A 148 -44.27 33.73 17.22
CA LEU A 148 -44.43 32.61 16.30
C LEU A 148 -43.27 32.51 15.29
N GLN A 149 -42.78 33.64 14.78
CA GLN A 149 -41.59 33.67 13.90
C GLN A 149 -40.32 33.19 14.63
N VAL A 150 -40.12 33.61 15.88
CA VAL A 150 -38.96 33.16 16.68
C VAL A 150 -39.05 31.66 16.99
N GLU A 151 -40.22 31.15 17.36
CA GLU A 151 -40.48 29.69 17.51
C GLU A 151 -40.16 28.93 16.21
N LEU A 152 -40.67 29.40 15.06
CA LEU A 152 -40.40 28.80 13.75
C LEU A 152 -38.89 28.76 13.43
N MET A 153 -38.18 29.88 13.60
CA MET A 153 -36.73 29.94 13.38
C MET A 153 -35.96 29.00 14.31
N ASN A 154 -36.36 28.89 15.59
CA ASN A 154 -35.74 27.97 16.55
C ASN A 154 -35.97 26.50 16.17
N ILE A 155 -37.18 26.15 15.71
CA ILE A 155 -37.53 24.80 15.25
C ILE A 155 -36.74 24.45 13.98
N ASP A 156 -36.67 25.36 13.00
CA ASP A 156 -35.91 25.13 11.76
C ASP A 156 -34.40 25.03 12.01
N ALA A 157 -33.84 25.85 12.90
CA ALA A 157 -32.44 25.76 13.30
C ALA A 157 -32.14 24.42 14.01
N LYS A 158 -33.00 23.98 14.92
CA LYS A 158 -32.88 22.69 15.61
C LYS A 158 -32.97 21.53 14.63
N ARG A 159 -33.98 21.54 13.74
CA ARG A 159 -34.17 20.52 12.69
C ARG A 159 -32.99 20.46 11.73
N SER A 160 -32.44 21.61 11.35
CA SER A 160 -31.26 21.68 10.47
C SER A 160 -30.02 21.06 11.12
N LYS A 161 -29.82 21.31 12.42
CA LYS A 161 -28.73 20.69 13.20
C LYS A 161 -28.91 19.17 13.32
N GLU A 162 -30.09 18.70 13.70
CA GLU A 162 -30.40 17.27 13.80
C GLU A 162 -30.22 16.56 12.44
N LEU A 163 -30.66 17.18 11.35
CA LEU A 163 -30.46 16.67 9.99
C LEU A 163 -28.96 16.59 9.64
N GLN A 164 -28.17 17.61 9.97
CA GLN A 164 -26.73 17.62 9.72
C GLN A 164 -26.00 16.52 10.52
N GLU A 165 -26.36 16.31 11.78
CA GLU A 165 -25.81 15.22 12.62
C GLU A 165 -26.12 13.84 12.02
N VAL A 166 -27.35 13.61 11.54
CA VAL A 166 -27.74 12.36 10.86
C VAL A 166 -27.00 12.16 9.54
N ILE A 167 -26.83 13.22 8.73
CA ILE A 167 -26.07 13.17 7.47
C ILE A 167 -24.61 12.78 7.74
N ILE A 168 -23.93 13.46 8.67
CA ILE A 168 -22.53 13.18 9.01
C ILE A 168 -22.37 11.74 9.50
N LYS A 169 -23.25 11.28 10.41
CA LYS A 169 -23.22 9.91 10.91
C LYS A 169 -23.40 8.89 9.78
N THR A 170 -24.38 9.10 8.91
CA THR A 170 -24.67 8.20 7.78
C THR A 170 -23.50 8.16 6.78
N GLN A 171 -22.83 9.30 6.53
CA GLN A 171 -21.62 9.36 5.71
C GLN A 171 -20.45 8.60 6.35
N MET A 172 -20.24 8.73 7.66
CA MET A 172 -19.21 7.99 8.41
C MET A 172 -19.47 6.47 8.36
N ASP A 173 -20.68 6.04 8.71
CA ASP A 173 -21.09 4.63 8.71
C ASP A 173 -20.97 4.01 7.30
N THR A 174 -21.38 4.74 6.26
CA THR A 174 -21.25 4.31 4.86
C THR A 174 -19.78 4.17 4.45
N THR A 175 -18.95 5.17 4.77
CA THR A 175 -17.52 5.16 4.45
C THR A 175 -16.81 4.00 5.15
N GLN A 176 -17.11 3.76 6.43
CA GLN A 176 -16.55 2.66 7.20
C GLN A 176 -16.98 1.29 6.65
N ASN A 177 -18.23 1.15 6.22
CA ASN A 177 -18.75 -0.08 5.60
C ASN A 177 -18.08 -0.35 4.23
N VAL A 178 -17.92 0.68 3.39
CA VAL A 178 -17.20 0.60 2.11
C VAL A 178 -15.74 0.20 2.34
N LEU A 179 -15.02 0.87 3.25
CA LEU A 179 -13.64 0.52 3.60
C LEU A 179 -13.50 -0.90 4.15
N ARG A 180 -14.46 -1.37 4.96
CA ARG A 180 -14.50 -2.74 5.49
C ARG A 180 -14.65 -3.79 4.39
N LYS A 181 -15.33 -3.48 3.28
CA LYS A 181 -15.49 -4.37 2.11
C LYS A 181 -14.29 -4.31 1.16
N ILE A 182 -13.75 -3.11 0.90
CA ILE A 182 -12.65 -2.90 -0.06
C ILE A 182 -11.30 -3.38 0.51
N ARG A 183 -10.99 -3.10 1.78
CA ARG A 183 -9.66 -3.41 2.35
C ARG A 183 -9.26 -4.90 2.23
N PRO A 184 -10.15 -5.89 2.50
CA PRO A 184 -9.82 -7.30 2.27
C PRO A 184 -9.57 -7.64 0.80
N GLN A 185 -10.36 -7.07 -0.13
CA GLN A 185 -10.19 -7.28 -1.57
C GLN A 185 -8.85 -6.70 -2.06
N MET A 186 -8.52 -5.48 -1.62
CA MET A 186 -7.25 -4.83 -1.94
C MET A 186 -6.05 -5.62 -1.41
N ASN A 187 -6.12 -6.11 -0.17
CA ASN A 187 -5.10 -6.98 0.39
C ASN A 187 -4.95 -8.28 -0.43
N TRP A 188 -6.05 -8.92 -0.81
CA TRP A 188 -6.02 -10.14 -1.63
C TRP A 188 -5.36 -9.89 -3.00
N VAL A 189 -5.71 -8.81 -3.70
CA VAL A 189 -5.09 -8.43 -4.98
C VAL A 189 -3.58 -8.18 -4.80
N VAL A 190 -3.18 -7.39 -3.79
CA VAL A 190 -1.77 -7.10 -3.51
C VAL A 190 -0.98 -8.38 -3.20
N THR A 191 -1.52 -9.28 -2.39
CA THR A 191 -0.88 -10.57 -2.08
C THR A 191 -0.81 -11.49 -3.30
N SER A 192 -1.84 -11.54 -4.15
CA SER A 192 -1.81 -12.35 -5.40
C SER A 192 -0.71 -11.85 -6.34
N LEU A 193 -0.69 -10.55 -6.63
CA LEU A 193 0.30 -9.92 -7.51
C LEU A 193 1.73 -10.10 -6.98
N TYR A 194 1.93 -9.97 -5.67
CA TYR A 194 3.25 -10.20 -5.06
C TYR A 194 3.70 -11.67 -5.19
N ASN A 195 2.80 -12.63 -4.95
CA ASN A 195 3.10 -14.05 -5.08
C ASN A 195 3.38 -14.45 -6.53
N GLU A 196 2.61 -13.95 -7.51
CA GLU A 196 2.85 -14.18 -8.94
C GLU A 196 4.20 -13.61 -9.39
N LEU A 197 4.55 -12.40 -8.92
CA LEU A 197 5.85 -11.77 -9.21
C LEU A 197 7.00 -12.57 -8.61
N GLU A 198 6.90 -13.02 -7.36
CA GLU A 198 7.95 -13.80 -6.70
C GLU A 198 8.11 -15.20 -7.32
N GLN A 199 7.02 -15.87 -7.68
CA GLN A 199 7.05 -17.13 -8.44
C GLN A 199 7.73 -16.94 -9.80
N THR A 200 7.38 -15.88 -10.53
CA THR A 200 7.99 -15.55 -11.82
C THR A 200 9.49 -15.27 -11.68
N ARG A 201 9.88 -14.50 -10.67
CA ARG A 201 11.29 -14.18 -10.34
C ARG A 201 12.08 -15.44 -10.00
N GLN A 202 11.53 -16.33 -9.18
CA GLN A 202 12.17 -17.58 -8.79
C GLN A 202 12.29 -18.55 -9.98
N ALA A 203 11.28 -18.65 -10.84
CA ALA A 203 11.33 -19.45 -12.07
C ALA A 203 12.39 -18.92 -13.06
N GLN A 204 12.51 -17.59 -13.22
CA GLN A 204 13.56 -16.98 -14.03
C GLN A 204 14.96 -17.25 -13.46
N LYS A 205 15.14 -17.14 -12.14
CA LYS A 205 16.40 -17.47 -11.46
C LYS A 205 16.79 -18.93 -11.69
N GLU A 206 15.86 -19.86 -11.51
CA GLU A 206 16.12 -21.29 -11.70
C GLU A 206 16.50 -21.60 -13.15
N LYS A 207 15.79 -20.99 -14.12
CA LYS A 207 16.14 -21.08 -15.54
C LYS A 207 17.56 -20.57 -15.81
N MET A 208 17.95 -19.42 -15.27
CA MET A 208 19.31 -18.88 -15.43
C MET A 208 20.38 -19.80 -14.84
N ILE A 209 20.11 -20.46 -13.71
CA ILE A 209 21.02 -21.46 -13.11
C ILE A 209 21.17 -22.67 -14.04
N VAL A 210 20.07 -23.20 -14.59
CA VAL A 210 20.09 -24.32 -15.54
C VAL A 210 20.84 -23.94 -16.82
N ASP A 211 20.58 -22.76 -17.39
CA ASP A 211 21.25 -22.26 -18.58
C ASP A 211 22.76 -22.06 -18.34
N PHE A 212 23.16 -21.48 -17.20
CA PHE A 212 24.56 -21.34 -16.79
C PHE A 212 25.25 -22.70 -16.63
N ASN A 213 24.65 -23.63 -15.91
CA ASN A 213 25.19 -24.98 -15.72
C ASN A 213 25.35 -25.73 -17.05
N ASN A 214 24.42 -25.55 -17.99
CA ASN A 214 24.52 -26.10 -19.35
C ASN A 214 25.67 -25.48 -20.15
N ILE A 215 25.92 -24.17 -20.03
CA ILE A 215 27.06 -23.49 -20.65
C ILE A 215 28.38 -24.03 -20.06
N ILE A 216 28.50 -24.07 -18.73
CA ILE A 216 29.68 -24.57 -18.02
C ILE A 216 29.97 -26.03 -18.37
N ARG A 217 28.96 -26.91 -18.38
CA ARG A 217 29.12 -28.32 -18.78
C ARG A 217 29.58 -28.47 -20.22
N LYS A 218 29.08 -27.64 -21.15
CA LYS A 218 29.56 -27.61 -22.54
C LYS A 218 31.01 -27.13 -22.65
N GLN A 219 31.45 -26.20 -21.82
CA GLN A 219 32.84 -25.75 -21.80
C GLN A 219 33.78 -26.82 -21.23
N TYR A 220 33.41 -27.49 -20.13
CA TYR A 220 34.19 -28.63 -19.62
C TYR A 220 34.36 -29.73 -20.66
N LEU A 221 33.29 -30.14 -21.34
CA LEU A 221 33.37 -31.15 -22.41
C LEU A 221 34.29 -30.72 -23.58
N LYS A 222 34.38 -29.42 -23.88
CA LYS A 222 35.36 -28.90 -24.87
C LYS A 222 36.79 -28.96 -24.35
N PHE A 223 37.02 -28.55 -23.10
CA PHE A 223 38.35 -28.60 -22.50
C PHE A 223 38.84 -30.05 -22.33
N ASP A 224 37.99 -30.98 -21.91
CA ASP A 224 38.32 -32.41 -21.83
C ASP A 224 38.72 -32.99 -23.20
N ALA A 225 38.04 -32.57 -24.28
CA ALA A 225 38.40 -32.97 -25.64
C ALA A 225 39.76 -32.40 -26.07
N ILE A 226 40.03 -31.12 -25.78
CA ILE A 226 41.32 -30.46 -26.07
C ILE A 226 42.46 -31.11 -25.25
N ILE A 227 42.23 -31.39 -23.97
CA ILE A 227 43.20 -32.05 -23.09
C ILE A 227 43.55 -33.43 -23.66
N LYS A 228 42.56 -34.26 -24.01
CA LYS A 228 42.80 -35.57 -24.64
C LYS A 228 43.53 -35.49 -25.97
N GLU A 229 43.25 -34.47 -26.78
CA GLU A 229 43.97 -34.24 -28.04
C GLU A 229 45.45 -33.92 -27.79
N ILE A 230 45.73 -33.09 -26.77
CA ILE A 230 47.11 -32.75 -26.35
C ILE A 230 47.81 -33.97 -25.74
N GLU A 231 47.14 -34.73 -24.87
CA GLU A 231 47.67 -35.96 -24.26
C GLU A 231 48.03 -36.99 -25.33
N ASN A 232 47.15 -37.24 -26.29
CA ASN A 232 47.42 -38.16 -27.41
C ASN A 232 48.63 -37.70 -28.24
N LYS A 233 48.67 -36.41 -28.62
CA LYS A 233 49.82 -35.84 -29.37
C LYS A 233 51.14 -35.97 -28.59
N LYS A 234 51.13 -35.76 -27.27
CA LYS A 234 52.33 -35.94 -26.44
C LYS A 234 52.70 -37.41 -26.22
N MET A 235 51.74 -38.32 -26.19
CA MET A 235 52.00 -39.76 -26.19
C MET A 235 52.64 -40.23 -27.50
N GLU A 236 52.18 -39.72 -28.64
CA GLU A 236 52.78 -39.97 -29.97
C GLU A 236 54.21 -39.41 -30.04
N GLU A 237 54.42 -38.13 -29.70
CA GLU A 237 55.76 -37.51 -29.64
C GLU A 237 56.75 -38.31 -28.75
N LEU A 238 56.30 -38.78 -27.57
CA LEU A 238 57.12 -39.58 -26.67
C LEU A 238 57.41 -40.98 -27.23
N HIS A 239 56.48 -41.58 -27.97
CA HIS A 239 56.71 -42.86 -28.63
C HIS A 239 57.74 -42.73 -29.76
N ASP A 240 57.67 -41.67 -30.56
CA ASP A 240 58.64 -41.38 -31.62
C ASP A 240 60.03 -41.13 -31.04
N GLN A 241 60.15 -40.26 -30.02
CA GLN A 241 61.41 -40.01 -29.31
C GLN A 241 62.00 -41.28 -28.70
N ARG A 242 61.17 -42.13 -28.08
CA ARG A 242 61.63 -43.42 -27.55
C ARG A 242 62.16 -44.31 -28.66
N HIS A 243 61.47 -44.39 -29.79
CA HIS A 243 61.89 -45.23 -30.92
C HIS A 243 63.19 -44.72 -31.55
N GLU A 244 63.35 -43.40 -31.70
CA GLU A 244 64.59 -42.77 -32.17
C GLU A 244 65.77 -43.10 -31.23
N LEU A 245 65.59 -42.98 -29.91
CA LEU A 245 66.61 -43.34 -28.91
C LEU A 245 66.95 -44.83 -28.94
N GLU A 246 65.97 -45.72 -29.14
CA GLU A 246 66.20 -47.16 -29.29
C GLU A 246 67.02 -47.47 -30.55
N ILE A 247 66.69 -46.85 -31.70
CA ILE A 247 67.47 -46.96 -32.94
C ILE A 247 68.89 -46.42 -32.73
N GLN A 248 69.03 -45.24 -32.13
CA GLN A 248 70.33 -44.61 -31.88
C GLN A 248 71.20 -45.48 -30.96
N ASN A 249 70.62 -46.10 -29.94
CA ASN A 249 71.31 -47.05 -29.06
C ASN A 249 71.79 -48.29 -29.84
N VAL A 250 70.95 -48.89 -30.68
CA VAL A 250 71.34 -50.01 -31.55
C VAL A 250 72.47 -49.61 -32.50
N ILE A 251 72.40 -48.43 -33.12
CA ILE A 251 73.47 -47.90 -33.98
C ILE A 251 74.78 -47.73 -33.19
N ASN A 252 74.72 -47.18 -31.97
CA ASN A 252 75.89 -47.00 -31.10
C ASN A 252 76.53 -48.34 -30.70
N ILE A 253 75.73 -49.36 -30.37
CA ILE A 253 76.20 -50.72 -30.08
C ILE A 253 76.89 -51.33 -31.30
N ILE A 254 76.27 -51.21 -32.49
CA ILE A 254 76.83 -51.71 -33.76
C ILE A 254 78.15 -50.99 -34.09
N TYR A 255 78.21 -49.67 -33.95
CA TYR A 255 79.42 -48.89 -34.17
C TYR A 255 80.55 -49.30 -33.23
N THR A 256 80.25 -49.41 -31.92
CA THR A 256 81.21 -49.86 -30.90
C THR A 256 81.73 -51.26 -31.21
N PHE A 257 80.85 -52.19 -31.61
CA PHE A 257 81.24 -53.53 -32.02
C PHE A 257 82.16 -53.54 -33.25
N PHE A 258 81.88 -52.73 -34.28
CA PHE A 258 82.76 -52.62 -35.44
C PHE A 258 84.12 -52.00 -35.11
N VAL A 259 84.16 -50.96 -34.27
CA VAL A 259 85.42 -50.36 -33.80
C VAL A 259 86.25 -51.36 -33.01
N GLU A 260 85.66 -52.11 -32.07
CA GLU A 260 86.39 -53.11 -31.28
C GLU A 260 86.80 -54.32 -32.14
N LYS A 261 86.01 -54.70 -33.15
CA LYS A 261 86.38 -55.72 -34.14
C LYS A 261 87.58 -55.28 -34.98
N LEU A 262 87.61 -54.03 -35.45
CA LEU A 262 88.75 -53.47 -36.17
C LEU A 262 90.01 -53.46 -35.28
N ARG A 263 89.90 -52.94 -34.05
CA ARG A 263 90.96 -52.94 -33.05
C ARG A 263 91.49 -54.36 -32.75
N SER A 264 90.60 -55.32 -32.54
CA SER A 264 90.95 -56.74 -32.33
C SER A 264 91.65 -57.34 -33.55
N SER A 265 91.20 -57.02 -34.77
CA SER A 265 91.83 -57.50 -36.00
C SER A 265 93.24 -56.92 -36.20
N LEU A 266 93.45 -55.64 -35.85
CA LEU A 266 94.76 -54.99 -35.88
C LEU A 266 95.72 -55.62 -34.85
N GLN A 267 95.24 -55.88 -33.62
CA GLN A 267 96.01 -56.61 -32.61
C GLN A 267 96.39 -58.01 -33.08
N LEU A 268 95.47 -58.75 -33.70
CA LEU A 268 95.74 -60.07 -34.27
C LEU A 268 96.77 -60.02 -35.40
N GLN A 269 96.70 -59.02 -36.29
CA GLN A 269 97.71 -58.81 -37.34
C GLN A 269 99.10 -58.52 -36.76
N ILE A 270 99.19 -57.70 -35.71
CA ILE A 270 100.46 -57.41 -35.00
C ILE A 270 101.03 -58.69 -34.39
N ILE A 271 100.19 -59.50 -33.73
CA ILE A 271 100.59 -60.77 -33.12
C ILE A 271 101.04 -61.78 -34.19
N ASN A 272 100.30 -61.92 -35.28
CA ASN A 272 100.66 -62.82 -36.38
C ASN A 272 101.98 -62.40 -37.03
N LYS A 273 102.20 -61.10 -37.28
CA LYS A 273 103.46 -60.59 -37.82
C LYS A 273 104.65 -60.91 -36.90
N TYR A 274 104.49 -60.72 -35.58
CA TYR A 274 105.51 -61.09 -34.60
C TYR A 274 105.84 -62.60 -34.66
N PHE A 275 104.82 -63.45 -34.77
CA PHE A 275 105.05 -64.89 -34.92
C PHE A 275 105.65 -65.29 -36.26
N GLU A 276 105.28 -64.65 -37.38
CA GLU A 276 105.92 -64.88 -38.68
C GLU A 276 107.41 -64.52 -38.68
N GLU A 277 107.79 -63.37 -38.11
CA GLU A 277 109.20 -62.96 -37.96
C GLU A 277 109.96 -63.95 -37.05
N LYS A 278 109.31 -64.46 -36.00
CA LYS A 278 109.87 -65.48 -35.11
C LYS A 278 110.00 -66.86 -35.79
N ILE A 279 109.06 -67.22 -36.66
CA ILE A 279 109.12 -68.46 -37.46
C ILE A 279 110.22 -68.36 -38.52
N LYS A 280 110.37 -67.21 -39.19
CA LYS A 280 111.46 -66.97 -40.16
C LYS A 280 112.83 -67.06 -39.51
N SER A 281 113.04 -66.37 -38.38
CA SER A 281 114.31 -66.45 -37.64
C SER A 281 114.61 -67.86 -37.11
N LEU A 282 113.60 -68.65 -36.74
CA LEU A 282 113.77 -70.07 -36.41
C LEU A 282 114.12 -70.93 -37.63
N HIS A 283 113.53 -70.69 -38.81
CA HIS A 283 113.92 -71.39 -40.05
C HIS A 283 115.36 -71.05 -40.47
N GLU A 284 115.78 -69.80 -40.34
CA GLU A 284 117.18 -69.42 -40.56
C GLU A 284 118.14 -70.11 -39.58
N LEU A 285 117.73 -70.28 -38.31
CA LEU A 285 118.50 -71.03 -37.31
C LEU A 285 118.61 -72.51 -37.68
N ILE A 286 117.51 -73.13 -38.10
CA ILE A 286 117.46 -74.53 -38.55
C ILE A 286 118.35 -74.72 -39.78
N ALA A 287 118.26 -73.86 -40.79
CA ALA A 287 119.10 -73.92 -41.98
C ALA A 287 120.61 -73.84 -41.65
N LYS A 288 121.00 -72.95 -40.73
CA LYS A 288 122.39 -72.85 -40.23
C LYS A 288 122.82 -74.12 -39.48
N GLN A 289 121.92 -74.73 -38.69
CA GLN A 289 122.20 -76.02 -38.04
C GLN A 289 122.33 -77.15 -39.06
N GLU A 290 121.51 -77.18 -40.10
CA GLU A 290 121.53 -78.20 -41.16
C GLU A 290 122.81 -78.09 -42.02
N GLU A 291 123.26 -76.87 -42.35
CA GLU A 291 124.58 -76.62 -42.94
C GLU A 291 125.73 -77.13 -42.04
N THR A 292 125.62 -76.88 -40.73
CA THR A 292 126.58 -77.38 -39.73
C THR A 292 126.60 -78.91 -39.66
N ILE A 293 125.42 -79.56 -39.73
CA ILE A 293 125.29 -81.02 -39.76
C ILE A 293 125.86 -81.59 -41.07
N ASN A 294 125.54 -80.98 -42.21
CA ASN A 294 126.03 -81.41 -43.52
C ASN A 294 127.57 -81.34 -43.59
N THR A 295 128.18 -80.21 -43.23
CA THR A 295 129.65 -80.09 -43.17
C THR A 295 130.29 -81.04 -42.15
N MET A 296 129.59 -81.40 -41.07
CA MET A 296 130.06 -82.42 -40.13
C MET A 296 129.95 -83.85 -40.70
N SER A 297 128.89 -84.13 -41.47
CA SER A 297 128.69 -85.41 -42.18
C SER A 297 129.72 -85.63 -43.29
N GLU A 298 130.13 -84.57 -44.00
CA GLU A 298 131.21 -84.58 -44.99
C GLU A 298 132.56 -84.89 -44.33
N LYS A 299 132.83 -84.31 -43.15
CA LYS A 299 134.00 -84.66 -42.35
C LYS A 299 133.95 -86.15 -41.97
N ILE A 300 132.82 -86.66 -41.49
CA ILE A 300 132.65 -88.08 -41.10
C ILE A 300 132.86 -89.02 -42.30
N THR A 301 132.29 -88.72 -43.48
CA THR A 301 132.51 -89.55 -44.69
C THR A 301 133.96 -89.48 -45.17
N LYS A 302 134.61 -88.32 -45.09
CA LYS A 302 136.05 -88.17 -45.37
C LYS A 302 136.93 -88.99 -44.42
N TYR A 303 136.59 -89.06 -43.13
CA TYR A 303 137.27 -89.94 -42.17
C TYR A 303 136.99 -91.43 -42.44
N ARG A 304 135.74 -91.81 -42.77
CA ARG A 304 135.41 -93.19 -43.18
C ARG A 304 136.22 -93.65 -44.40
N ASN A 305 136.34 -92.81 -45.43
CA ASN A 305 137.12 -93.13 -46.62
C ASN A 305 138.62 -93.27 -46.32
N LYS A 306 139.17 -92.43 -45.42
CA LYS A 306 140.55 -92.61 -44.93
C LYS A 306 140.72 -93.95 -44.19
N ASN A 307 139.79 -94.32 -43.30
CA ASN A 307 139.85 -95.60 -42.61
C ASN A 307 139.75 -96.79 -43.58
N LYS A 308 138.90 -96.71 -44.61
CA LYS A 308 138.82 -97.75 -45.64
C LYS A 308 140.15 -97.94 -46.37
N MET A 309 140.80 -96.84 -46.79
CA MET A 309 142.11 -96.91 -47.44
C MET A 309 143.22 -97.44 -46.50
N LEU A 310 143.08 -97.20 -45.18
CA LEU A 310 143.99 -97.77 -44.18
C LEU A 310 143.78 -99.28 -44.05
N GLN A 311 142.54 -99.75 -44.04
CA GLN A 311 142.19 -101.17 -44.03
C GLN A 311 142.72 -101.90 -45.27
N GLU A 312 142.55 -101.33 -46.46
CA GLU A 312 143.07 -101.88 -47.73
C GLU A 312 144.60 -102.02 -47.71
N LYS A 313 145.33 -101.11 -47.03
CA LYS A 313 146.79 -101.23 -46.82
C LYS A 313 147.16 -102.32 -45.82
N ILE A 314 146.38 -102.52 -44.76
CA ILE A 314 146.57 -103.60 -43.79
C ILE A 314 146.36 -104.95 -44.49
N ASP A 315 145.29 -105.11 -45.26
CA ASP A 315 144.98 -106.36 -45.97
C ASP A 315 146.07 -106.73 -47.01
N ALA A 316 146.68 -105.72 -47.66
CA ALA A 316 147.83 -105.91 -48.54
C ALA A 316 149.08 -106.38 -47.79
N LEU A 317 149.37 -105.79 -46.61
CA LEU A 317 150.49 -106.20 -45.75
C LEU A 317 150.32 -107.64 -45.24
N THR A 318 149.10 -107.99 -44.81
CA THR A 318 148.76 -109.35 -44.36
C THR A 318 148.99 -110.38 -45.47
N LYS A 319 148.65 -110.07 -46.73
CA LYS A 319 148.91 -110.96 -47.87
C LYS A 319 150.40 -111.21 -48.14
N GLU A 320 151.26 -110.20 -48.01
CA GLU A 320 152.71 -110.39 -48.16
C GLU A 320 153.31 -111.19 -47.00
N PHE A 321 152.84 -110.97 -45.76
CA PHE A 321 153.20 -111.85 -44.63
C PHE A 321 152.76 -113.30 -44.87
N GLN A 322 151.56 -113.53 -45.41
CA GLN A 322 151.06 -114.87 -45.74
C GLN A 322 151.95 -115.58 -46.79
N LYS A 323 152.43 -114.85 -47.82
CA LYS A 323 153.38 -115.39 -48.80
C LYS A 323 154.72 -115.77 -48.18
N PHE A 324 155.26 -114.94 -47.29
CA PHE A 324 156.53 -115.21 -46.61
C PHE A 324 156.45 -116.49 -45.76
N ILE A 325 155.37 -116.64 -44.99
CA ILE A 325 155.08 -117.85 -44.20
C ILE A 325 155.00 -119.08 -45.13
N ASN A 326 154.20 -119.02 -46.20
CA ASN A 326 154.05 -120.14 -47.14
C ASN A 326 155.36 -120.51 -47.89
N PHE A 327 156.30 -119.58 -48.06
CA PHE A 327 157.61 -119.87 -48.64
C PHE A 327 158.52 -120.62 -47.64
N ALA A 328 158.56 -120.18 -46.38
CA ALA A 328 159.38 -120.80 -45.34
C ALA A 328 158.97 -122.24 -45.02
N PHE A 329 157.67 -122.57 -45.10
CA PHE A 329 157.16 -123.91 -44.80
C PHE A 329 157.47 -124.99 -45.85
N ASN A 330 157.87 -124.64 -47.08
CA ASN A 330 157.98 -125.60 -48.19
C ASN A 330 159.40 -126.16 -48.45
N THR A 331 160.44 -125.70 -47.72
CA THR A 331 161.84 -126.05 -48.03
C THR A 331 162.57 -126.88 -46.96
N LEU A 332 161.99 -127.10 -45.78
CA LEU A 332 162.58 -127.90 -44.69
C LEU A 332 161.49 -128.73 -43.97
N PRO A 333 161.23 -129.98 -44.39
CA PRO A 333 160.10 -130.77 -43.89
C PRO A 333 160.22 -131.30 -42.44
N GLU A 334 161.41 -131.32 -41.84
CA GLU A 334 161.69 -132.07 -40.60
C GLU A 334 161.49 -131.28 -39.28
N HIS A 335 160.88 -130.09 -39.32
CA HIS A 335 160.67 -129.23 -38.13
C HIS A 335 159.22 -128.77 -37.90
N ALA A 336 158.24 -129.45 -38.51
CA ALA A 336 156.83 -129.04 -38.51
C ALA A 336 156.02 -129.37 -37.22
N ASP A 337 156.65 -129.44 -36.05
CA ASP A 337 156.01 -129.80 -34.77
C ASP A 337 155.64 -128.59 -33.88
N PHE A 338 155.85 -127.36 -34.37
CA PHE A 338 155.35 -126.13 -33.74
C PHE A 338 154.66 -125.23 -34.78
N LEU A 339 153.32 -125.29 -34.80
CA LEU A 339 152.35 -124.17 -34.89
C LEU A 339 151.06 -124.53 -35.69
N LEU A 340 149.96 -124.64 -34.94
CA LEU A 340 148.56 -124.58 -35.39
C LEU A 340 148.07 -123.09 -35.39
N PRO A 341 146.88 -122.76 -35.91
CA PRO A 341 146.54 -122.62 -37.33
C PRO A 341 146.05 -121.18 -37.67
N LEU A 342 146.00 -120.80 -38.96
CA LEU A 342 145.66 -119.43 -39.37
C LEU A 342 144.22 -119.20 -39.92
N ASP A 343 143.24 -120.00 -39.45
CA ASP A 343 141.80 -119.77 -39.70
C ASP A 343 141.18 -118.66 -38.80
N LEU A 344 142.01 -117.75 -38.27
CA LEU A 344 141.66 -116.84 -37.16
C LEU A 344 141.23 -115.42 -37.58
N PHE A 345 140.98 -115.17 -38.88
CA PHE A 345 140.64 -113.84 -39.42
C PHE A 345 139.27 -113.75 -40.13
N SER A 346 138.26 -114.48 -39.64
CA SER A 346 136.85 -114.28 -40.05
C SER A 346 135.93 -114.03 -38.85
N VAL A 347 136.10 -112.89 -38.15
CA VAL A 347 135.14 -112.45 -37.12
C VAL A 347 135.03 -110.92 -37.05
N ASN A 348 133.79 -110.45 -36.83
CA ASN A 348 133.34 -109.14 -36.31
C ASN A 348 133.02 -107.99 -37.28
N SER A 349 131.96 -107.19 -37.04
CA SER A 349 130.78 -107.38 -36.16
C SER A 349 129.69 -106.30 -36.38
N THR A 350 128.46 -106.69 -36.01
CA THR A 350 127.25 -105.88 -35.71
C THR A 350 127.44 -104.63 -34.83
N ASN A 351 126.49 -103.67 -34.91
CA ASN A 351 125.78 -102.92 -33.81
C ASN A 351 124.87 -101.84 -34.46
N LYS A 352 123.59 -101.54 -34.12
CA LYS A 352 122.66 -101.70 -32.98
C LYS A 352 122.80 -100.65 -31.85
N LYS A 353 121.65 -100.09 -31.41
CA LYS A 353 121.38 -99.15 -30.26
C LYS A 353 121.74 -97.66 -30.45
N ASP A 354 121.12 -96.65 -29.82
CA ASP A 354 119.90 -96.47 -28.97
C ASP A 354 119.45 -94.98 -29.14
N SER A 355 118.21 -94.53 -28.86
CA SER A 355 117.80 -93.97 -27.55
C SER A 355 116.44 -93.22 -27.60
N LYS A 356 115.86 -92.87 -26.42
CA LYS A 356 114.49 -92.32 -26.20
C LYS A 356 114.52 -90.90 -25.59
N HIS A 357 113.42 -90.11 -25.71
CA HIS A 357 112.71 -89.35 -24.64
C HIS A 357 111.47 -88.61 -25.23
N LYS A 358 110.22 -88.69 -24.71
CA LYS A 358 109.61 -88.00 -23.53
C LYS A 358 109.76 -86.45 -23.59
N LYS A 359 108.74 -85.64 -23.92
CA LYS A 359 107.65 -85.04 -23.08
C LYS A 359 106.97 -83.90 -23.89
N SER A 360 105.86 -83.21 -23.52
CA SER A 360 104.61 -83.51 -22.76
C SER A 360 103.67 -82.25 -22.82
N ASP A 361 102.36 -82.45 -22.65
CA ASP A 361 101.30 -81.47 -22.27
C ASP A 361 101.19 -80.11 -23.00
N LYS A 362 100.18 -79.98 -23.87
CA LYS A 362 99.00 -79.13 -23.58
C LYS A 362 97.82 -79.44 -24.51
#